data_AF-A0A3A9AIB5-F1
#
_entry.id   AF-A0A3A9AIB5-F1
#
_cell.length_a   1.000
_cell.length_b   1.000
_cell.length_c   1.000
_cell.angle_alpha   90.00
_cell.angle_beta   90.00
_cell.angle_gamma   90.00
#
_symmetry.space_group_name_H-M   'P 1'
#
loop_
_entity.id
_entity.type
_entity.pdbx_description
1 polymer ?
#
loop_
_entity_poly.entity_id
_entity_poly.type
_entity_poly.pdbx_seq_one_letter_code
_entity_poly.pdbx_strand_id
1 'polypeptide(L)' 'MSLEAIYNGLRMSLASAFNEHEYFSLDDVMVITGESREELLQRIDQCRQELIEAGENPDEYFKPVEPQRVAVYYFPNGLH' A
#
# COMPACT_ATOMS: atom_id res chain seq x y z
N MET A 1 1.71 -15.93 11.58
CA MET A 1 2.44 -15.15 10.57
C MET A 1 2.15 -15.73 9.20
N SER A 2 1.66 -14.92 8.26
CA SER A 2 1.46 -15.32 6.87
C SER A 2 2.76 -15.16 6.07
N LEU A 3 2.85 -15.83 4.91
CA LEU A 3 3.95 -15.64 3.97
C LEU A 3 4.02 -14.18 3.49
N GLU A 4 2.87 -13.54 3.29
CA GLU A 4 2.76 -12.13 2.92
C GLU A 4 3.37 -11.21 3.97
N ALA A 5 3.11 -11.46 5.27
CA ALA A 5 3.71 -10.68 6.35
C ALA A 5 5.25 -10.78 6.35
N ILE A 6 5.78 -11.98 6.11
CA ILE A 6 7.24 -12.21 6.04
C ILE A 6 7.82 -11.50 4.82
N TYR A 7 7.17 -11.63 3.66
CA TYR A 7 7.60 -10.99 2.42
C TYR A 7 7.60 -9.47 2.53
N ASN A 8 6.52 -8.89 3.03
CA ASN A 8 6.40 -7.43 3.21
C ASN A 8 7.36 -6.91 4.28
N GLY A 9 7.58 -7.65 5.37
CA GLY A 9 8.60 -7.29 6.37
C GLY A 9 10.02 -7.32 5.81
N LEU A 10 10.34 -8.26 4.91
CA LEU A 10 11.62 -8.31 4.21
C LEU A 10 11.78 -7.11 3.26
N ARG A 11 10.75 -6.79 2.47
CA ARG A 11 10.71 -5.61 1.60
C ARG A 11 10.99 -4.32 2.38
N MET A 12 10.25 -4.09 3.47
CA MET A 12 10.48 -2.96 4.38
C MET A 12 11.91 -2.91 4.91
N SER A 13 12.45 -4.05 5.35
CA SER A 13 13.81 -4.13 5.91
C SER A 13 14.88 -3.79 4.85
N LEU A 14 14.70 -4.27 3.61
CA LEU A 14 15.60 -3.96 2.51
C LEU A 14 15.48 -2.49 2.09
N ALA A 15 14.27 -1.98 1.91
CA ALA A 15 14.03 -0.56 1.59
C ALA A 15 14.71 0.37 2.61
N SER A 16 14.57 0.06 3.91
CA SER A 16 15.26 0.79 4.98
C SER A 16 16.79 0.66 4.90
N ALA A 17 17.32 -0.53 4.60
CA ALA A 17 18.77 -0.76 4.52
C ALA A 17 19.42 -0.01 3.34
N PHE A 18 18.69 0.20 2.25
CA PHE A 18 19.18 0.86 1.04
C PHE A 18 18.68 2.32 0.89
N ASN A 19 17.92 2.83 1.86
CA ASN A 19 17.30 4.16 1.81
C ASN A 19 16.44 4.37 0.54
N GLU A 20 15.71 3.32 0.17
CA GLU A 20 14.79 3.31 -0.96
C GLU A 20 13.36 3.54 -0.46
N HIS A 21 12.57 4.27 -1.25
CA HIS A 21 11.15 4.47 -0.97
C HIS A 21 10.32 3.37 -1.63
N GLU A 22 9.53 2.66 -0.80
CA GLU A 22 8.67 1.59 -1.26
C GLU A 22 7.23 1.81 -0.81
N TYR A 23 6.29 1.52 -1.71
CA TYR A 23 4.86 1.65 -1.44
C TYR A 23 4.26 0.30 -1.04
N PHE A 24 3.34 0.36 -0.08
CA PHE A 24 2.57 -0.77 0.42
C PHE A 24 1.09 -0.47 0.27
N SER A 25 0.33 -1.47 -0.15
CA SER A 25 -1.12 -1.37 -0.22
C SER A 25 -1.74 -1.39 1.19
N LEU A 26 -3.02 -1.02 1.31
CA LEU A 26 -3.74 -1.17 2.58
C LEU A 26 -3.74 -2.62 3.06
N ASP A 27 -3.93 -3.57 2.15
CA ASP A 27 -3.94 -5.00 2.49
C ASP A 27 -2.58 -5.46 3.04
N ASP A 28 -1.47 -4.98 2.44
CA ASP A 28 -0.12 -5.25 2.95
C ASP A 28 0.04 -4.75 4.39
N VAL A 29 -0.41 -3.53 4.67
CA VAL A 29 -0.32 -2.92 6.00
C VAL A 29 -1.22 -3.66 6.98
N MET A 30 -2.44 -4.04 6.60
CA MET A 30 -3.36 -4.85 7.43
C MET A 30 -2.71 -6.17 7.84
N VAL A 31 -2.02 -6.85 6.91
CA VAL A 31 -1.34 -8.11 7.20
C VAL A 31 -0.17 -7.93 8.18
N ILE A 32 0.52 -6.79 8.12
CA ILE A 32 1.67 -6.50 8.98
C ILE A 32 1.24 -6.04 10.37
N THR A 33 0.27 -5.12 10.45
CA THR A 33 -0.15 -4.49 11.71
C THR A 33 -1.27 -5.25 12.41
N GLY A 34 -2.05 -6.04 11.67
CA GLY A 34 -3.26 -6.72 12.17
C GLY A 34 -4.46 -5.79 12.34
N GLU A 35 -4.34 -4.53 11.92
CA GLU A 35 -5.42 -3.54 11.99
C GLU A 35 -6.48 -3.78 10.91
N SER A 36 -7.71 -3.36 11.20
CA SER A 36 -8.79 -3.34 10.22
C SER A 36 -8.59 -2.26 9.17
N ARG A 37 -9.27 -2.41 8.03
CA ARG A 37 -9.22 -1.42 6.95
C ARG A 37 -9.75 -0.07 7.41
N GLU A 38 -10.80 -0.05 8.22
CA GLU A 38 -11.43 1.15 8.75
C GLU A 38 -10.48 1.91 9.68
N GLU A 39 -9.78 1.21 10.59
CA GLU A 39 -8.79 1.81 11.49
C GLU A 39 -7.62 2.44 10.73
N LEU A 40 -7.13 1.74 9.70
CA LEU A 40 -6.05 2.27 8.86
C LEU A 40 -6.48 3.51 8.08
N LEU A 41 -7.69 3.53 7.53
CA LEU A 41 -8.20 4.72 6.83
C LEU A 41 -8.35 5.92 7.76
N GLN A 42 -8.87 5.71 8.98
CA GLN A 42 -8.96 6.77 9.99
C GLN A 42 -7.57 7.33 10.34
N ARG A 43 -6.57 6.45 10.49
CA ARG A 43 -5.21 6.88 10.78
C ARG A 43 -4.58 7.61 9.59
N ILE A 44 -4.83 7.18 8.36
CA ILE A 44 -4.41 7.91 7.16
C ILE A 44 -5.03 9.30 7.12
N ASP A 45 -6.34 9.42 7.35
CA ASP A 45 -7.02 10.73 7.37
C ASP A 45 -6.42 11.65 8.44
N GLN A 46 -6.12 11.13 9.62
CA GLN A 46 -5.43 11.87 10.67
C GLN A 46 -4.04 12.34 10.22
N CYS A 47 -3.20 11.44 9.70
CA CYS A 47 -1.86 11.79 9.21
C CYS A 47 -1.91 12.82 8.07
N ARG A 48 -2.92 12.75 7.18
CA ARG A 48 -3.11 13.74 6.13
C ARG A 48 -3.35 15.14 6.70
N GLN A 49 -4.16 15.28 7.75
CA GLN A 49 -4.38 16.57 8.41
C GLN A 49 -3.09 17.08 9.06
N GLU A 50 -2.37 16.23 9.78
CA GLU A 50 -1.11 16.60 10.45
C GLU A 50 -0.06 17.10 9.45
N LEU A 51 0.04 16.45 8.28
CA LEU A 51 0.93 16.89 7.20
C LEU A 51 0.51 18.24 6.62
N ILE A 52 -0.79 18.48 6.42
CA ILE A 52 -1.30 19.78 5.96
C ILE A 52 -0.99 20.89 6.98
N GLU A 53 -1.19 20.62 8.27
CA GLU A 53 -0.88 21.56 9.36
C GLU A 53 0.62 21.87 9.44
N ALA A 54 1.48 20.89 9.13
CA ALA A 54 2.93 21.07 9.01
C ALA A 54 3.37 21.81 7.72
N GLY A 55 2.45 22.07 6.78
CA GLY A 55 2.74 22.68 5.49
C GLY A 55 3.31 21.71 4.45
N GLU A 56 3.18 20.41 4.67
CA GLU A 56 3.58 19.35 3.75
C GLU A 56 2.41 18.93 2.84
N ASN A 57 2.73 18.29 1.72
CA ASN A 57 1.74 17.71 0.81
C ASN A 57 1.49 16.22 1.16
N PRO A 58 0.31 15.83 1.67
CA PRO A 58 0.03 14.44 2.03
C PRO A 58 0.05 13.48 0.84
N ASP A 59 -0.16 13.98 -0.37
CA ASP A 59 -0.14 13.16 -1.59
C ASP A 59 1.28 12.70 -1.96
N GLU A 60 2.33 13.21 -1.31
CA GLU A 60 3.68 12.62 -1.42
C GLU A 60 3.80 11.29 -0.67
N TYR A 61 2.97 11.08 0.36
CA TYR A 61 3.02 9.90 1.23
C TYR A 61 1.89 8.92 0.94
N PHE A 62 0.69 9.42 0.63
CA PHE A 62 -0.50 8.61 0.38
C PHE A 62 -0.94 8.77 -1.08
N LYS A 63 -0.37 7.93 -1.96
CA LYS A 63 -0.69 7.97 -3.39
C LYS A 63 -2.05 7.28 -3.64
N PRO A 64 -3.02 7.95 -4.30
CA PRO A 64 -4.22 7.28 -4.75
C PRO A 64 -3.85 6.29 -5.85
N VAL A 65 -4.10 5.00 -5.61
CA VAL A 65 -3.97 3.98 -6.65
C VAL A 65 -5.32 3.90 -7.36
N GLU A 66 -5.39 4.34 -8.61
CA GLU A 66 -6.54 3.99 -9.44
C GLU A 66 -6.55 2.45 -9.57
N PRO A 67 -7.68 1.78 -9.29
CA PRO A 67 -7.77 0.33 -9.47
C PRO A 67 -7.41 0.02 -10.92
N GLN A 68 -6.30 -0.69 -11.10
CA GLN A 68 -5.76 -1.03 -12.41
C GLN A 68 -6.88 -1.74 -13.18
N ARG A 69 -7.31 -1.16 -14.31
CA ARG A 69 -8.39 -1.73 -15.13
C ARG A 69 -8.03 -3.17 -15.44
N VAL A 70 -8.76 -4.12 -14.85
CA VAL A 70 -8.54 -5.54 -15.10
C VAL A 70 -8.82 -5.78 -16.58
N ALA A 71 -7.76 -6.00 -17.36
CA ALA A 71 -7.91 -6.41 -18.75
C ALA A 71 -8.49 -7.83 -18.74
N VAL A 72 -9.81 -7.93 -18.91
CA VAL A 72 -10.47 -9.22 -19.11
C VAL A 72 -10.17 -9.66 -20.54
N TYR A 73 -9.16 -10.50 -20.70
CA TYR A 73 -8.86 -11.11 -21.98
C TYR A 73 -9.81 -12.28 -22.23
N TYR A 74 -10.75 -12.10 -23.16
CA TYR A 74 -11.66 -13.14 -23.61
C TYR A 74 -11.08 -13.80 -24.87
N PHE A 75 -10.66 -15.07 -24.74
CA PHE A 75 -10.14 -15.88 -25.85
C PHE A 75 -11.17 -16.95 -26.24
N PRO A 76 -12.08 -16.69 -27.18
CA PRO A 76 -13.13 -17.64 -27.55
C PRO A 76 -12.60 -18.95 -28.14
N ASN A 77 -11.38 -18.94 -28.69
CA ASN A 77 -10.75 -20.10 -29.33
C ASN A 77 -9.46 -20.58 -28.62
N GLY A 78 -9.20 -20.11 -27.39
CA GLY A 78 -7.97 -20.41 -26.65
C GLY A 78 -6.74 -19.63 -27.11
N LEU A 79 -5.63 -19.80 -26.39
CA LEU A 79 -4.31 -19.30 -26.76
C LEU A 79 -3.64 -20.37 -27.64
N HIS A 80 -3.28 -19.99 -28.88
CA HIS A 80 -2.62 -20.86 -29.85
C HIS A 80 -1.18 -21.21 -29.46
#